data_AF-A0A7V2QXH0-F1
#
_entry.id   AF-A0A7V2QXH0-F1
#
_cell.length_a   1.000
_cell.length_b   1.000
_cell.length_c   1.000
_cell.angle_alpha   90.00
_cell.angle_beta   90.00
_cell.angle_gamma   90.00
#
_symmetry.space_group_name_H-M   'P 1'
#
loop_
_entity.id
_entity.type
_entity.pdbx_description
1 polymer ?
#
loop_
_entity_poly.entity_id
_entity_poly.type
_entity_poly.pdbx_seq_one_letter_code
_entity_poly.pdbx_strand_id
1 'polypeptide(L)'
;MGTQENLQDAFAGESQASRRYLFFADKAEKEDHLQIARLFRAAAEAETVHARNHLEVMGGIGLTKDNLGAAISGESYEFTKMYPGFIEQAETENNKQARVSFGYANEVEKIHHGLYQKALGALETGQQLKDEPYFVCQVCGNTVAGEAPDRCPVCGAPRSKFKQVE
;
A
#
# COMPACT_ATOMS: atom_id res chain seq x y z
N MET A 1 10.34 21.78 -16.60
CA MET A 1 9.33 20.76 -16.24
C MET A 1 8.34 20.62 -17.38
N GLY A 2 8.25 19.43 -17.96
CA GLY A 2 7.28 19.11 -19.01
C GLY A 2 5.92 18.72 -18.42
N THR A 3 4.85 18.74 -19.24
CA THR A 3 3.51 18.33 -18.78
C THR A 3 3.49 16.92 -18.19
N GLN A 4 4.31 16.00 -18.71
CA GLN A 4 4.42 14.64 -18.18
C GLN A 4 4.98 14.62 -16.76
N GLU A 5 6.03 15.40 -16.48
CA GLU A 5 6.62 15.53 -15.13
C GLU A 5 5.61 16.17 -14.18
N ASN A 6 4.89 17.20 -14.64
CA ASN A 6 3.83 17.83 -13.84
C ASN A 6 2.71 16.83 -13.46
N LEU A 7 2.35 15.91 -14.37
CA LEU A 7 1.35 14.86 -14.09
C LEU A 7 1.86 13.84 -13.06
N GLN A 8 3.15 13.49 -13.11
CA GLN A 8 3.77 12.60 -12.12
C GLN A 8 3.79 13.25 -10.74
N ASP A 9 4.20 14.51 -10.67
CA ASP A 9 4.22 15.28 -9.43
C ASP A 9 2.80 15.46 -8.86
N ALA A 10 1.81 15.74 -9.72
CA ALA A 10 0.41 15.83 -9.32
C ALA A 10 -0.11 14.48 -8.79
N PHE A 11 0.12 13.38 -9.51
CA PHE A 11 -0.26 12.05 -9.04
C PHE A 11 0.36 11.69 -7.68
N ALA A 12 1.65 11.99 -7.50
CA ALA A 12 2.34 11.78 -6.22
C ALA A 12 1.75 12.67 -5.11
N GLY A 13 1.44 13.93 -5.40
CA GLY A 13 0.83 14.88 -4.48
C GLY A 13 -0.56 14.44 -4.02
N GLU A 14 -1.43 14.08 -4.96
CA GLU A 14 -2.80 13.63 -4.69
C GLU A 14 -2.83 12.30 -3.92
N SER A 15 -1.92 11.37 -4.27
CA SER A 15 -1.77 10.09 -3.55
C SER A 15 -1.38 10.31 -2.08
N GLN A 16 -0.43 11.22 -1.83
CA GLN A 16 -0.02 11.59 -0.47
C GLN A 16 -1.13 12.35 0.28
N ALA A 17 -1.86 13.25 -0.39
CA ALA A 17 -2.96 14.00 0.20
C ALA A 17 -4.09 13.06 0.64
N SER A 18 -4.55 12.18 -0.24
CA SER A 18 -5.57 11.17 0.04
C SER A 18 -5.24 10.35 1.30
N ARG A 19 -4.01 9.81 1.41
CA ARG A 19 -3.62 9.02 2.59
C ARG A 19 -3.54 9.86 3.86
N ARG A 20 -2.95 11.07 3.81
CA ARG A 20 -2.88 11.97 4.97
C ARG A 20 -4.27 12.33 5.49
N TYR A 21 -5.21 12.65 4.60
CA TYR A 21 -6.55 13.05 4.99
C TYR A 21 -7.32 11.92 5.67
N LEU A 22 -7.15 10.66 5.25
CA LEU A 22 -7.72 9.52 5.99
C LEU A 22 -7.15 9.41 7.41
N PHE A 23 -5.83 9.58 7.58
CA PHE A 23 -5.21 9.55 8.90
C PHE A 23 -5.65 10.73 9.79
N PHE A 24 -5.86 11.90 9.19
CA PHE A 24 -6.40 13.08 9.90
C PHE A 24 -7.86 12.88 10.29
N ALA A 25 -8.65 12.21 9.43
CA ALA A 25 -10.03 11.86 9.78
C ALA A 25 -10.09 10.96 11.00
N ASP A 26 -9.24 9.93 11.08
CA ASP A 26 -9.16 9.03 12.23
C ASP A 26 -8.75 9.76 13.51
N LYS A 27 -7.85 10.75 13.39
CA LYS A 27 -7.45 11.59 14.52
C LYS A 27 -8.61 12.49 14.97
N ALA A 28 -9.27 13.17 14.05
CA ALA A 28 -10.41 14.03 14.33
C ALA A 28 -11.59 13.26 14.96
N GLU A 29 -11.84 12.02 14.52
CA GLU A 29 -12.88 11.17 15.10
C GLU A 29 -12.54 10.74 16.53
N LYS A 30 -11.27 10.41 16.83
CA LYS A 30 -10.81 10.12 18.21
C LYS A 30 -10.87 11.34 19.14
N GLU A 31 -10.97 12.54 18.57
CA GLU A 31 -11.14 13.81 19.29
C GLU A 31 -12.59 14.31 19.27
N ASP A 32 -13.54 13.44 18.89
CA ASP A 32 -14.98 13.73 18.79
C ASP A 32 -15.35 14.88 17.83
N HIS A 33 -14.45 15.26 16.92
CA HIS A 33 -14.68 16.25 15.86
C HIS A 33 -15.31 15.61 14.61
N LEU A 34 -16.49 15.01 14.78
CA LEU A 34 -17.13 14.15 13.76
C LEU A 34 -17.35 14.83 12.40
N GLN A 35 -17.73 16.12 12.38
CA GLN A 35 -17.94 16.83 11.11
C GLN A 35 -16.63 17.11 10.37
N ILE A 36 -15.53 17.35 11.10
CA ILE A 36 -14.20 17.53 10.52
C ILE A 36 -13.68 16.20 9.99
N ALA A 37 -13.87 15.10 10.72
CA ALA A 37 -13.53 13.76 10.25
C ALA A 37 -14.26 13.41 8.94
N ARG A 38 -15.55 13.75 8.82
CA ARG A 38 -16.32 13.58 7.58
C ARG A 38 -15.76 14.41 6.43
N LEU A 39 -15.40 15.67 6.68
CA LEU A 39 -14.79 16.53 5.66
C LEU A 39 -13.47 15.93 5.15
N PHE A 40 -12.59 15.48 6.04
CA PHE A 40 -11.33 14.85 5.65
C PHE A 40 -11.55 13.58 4.82
N ARG A 41 -12.52 12.73 5.18
CA ARG A 41 -12.88 11.54 4.38
C ARG A 41 -13.40 11.92 3.00
N ALA A 42 -14.26 12.94 2.90
CA ALA A 42 -14.77 13.42 1.63
C ALA A 42 -13.67 14.00 0.74
N ALA A 43 -12.73 14.77 1.31
CA ALA A 43 -11.57 15.27 0.58
C ALA A 43 -10.65 14.14 0.12
N ALA A 44 -10.38 13.14 0.96
CA ALA A 44 -9.57 11.98 0.58
C ALA A 44 -10.15 11.20 -0.61
N GLU A 45 -11.48 11.11 -0.69
CA GLU A 45 -12.19 10.53 -1.84
C GLU A 45 -11.99 11.40 -3.10
N ALA A 46 -12.12 12.72 -2.98
CA ALA A 46 -11.87 13.64 -4.09
C ALA A 46 -10.43 13.54 -4.62
N GLU A 47 -9.43 13.48 -3.74
CA GLU A 47 -8.02 13.35 -4.17
C GLU A 47 -7.75 11.99 -4.81
N THR A 48 -8.50 10.95 -4.44
CA THR A 48 -8.44 9.65 -5.13
C THR A 48 -8.94 9.78 -6.57
N VAL A 49 -10.00 10.57 -6.81
CA VAL A 49 -10.49 10.88 -8.16
C VAL A 49 -9.46 11.68 -8.95
N HIS A 50 -8.81 12.68 -8.36
CA HIS A 50 -7.77 13.47 -9.01
C HIS A 50 -6.55 12.60 -9.38
N ALA A 51 -6.04 11.80 -8.44
CA ALA A 51 -4.94 10.86 -8.68
C ALA A 51 -5.26 9.89 -9.82
N ARG A 52 -6.47 9.32 -9.84
CA ARG A 52 -6.91 8.44 -10.94
C ARG A 52 -6.89 9.16 -12.28
N ASN A 53 -7.44 10.37 -12.36
CA ASN A 53 -7.49 11.15 -13.61
C ASN A 53 -6.07 11.39 -14.14
N HIS A 54 -5.11 11.77 -13.28
CA HIS A 54 -3.73 11.98 -13.70
C HIS A 54 -3.05 10.69 -14.16
N LEU A 55 -3.25 9.59 -13.42
CA LEU A 55 -2.69 8.29 -13.79
C LEU A 55 -3.25 7.77 -15.12
N GLU A 56 -4.54 7.98 -15.39
CA GLU A 56 -5.17 7.64 -16.67
C GLU A 56 -4.57 8.45 -17.83
N VAL A 57 -4.40 9.77 -17.65
CA VAL A 57 -3.79 10.63 -18.68
C VAL A 57 -2.35 10.21 -18.97
N MET A 58 -1.61 9.74 -17.96
CA MET A 58 -0.27 9.19 -18.12
C MET A 58 -0.23 7.78 -18.74
N GLY A 59 -1.38 7.14 -18.95
CA GLY A 59 -1.46 5.75 -19.42
C GLY A 59 -1.01 4.73 -18.36
N GLY A 60 -1.03 5.09 -17.08
CA GLY A 60 -0.59 4.24 -15.97
C GLY A 60 -1.60 3.18 -15.54
N ILE A 61 -2.80 3.16 -16.13
CA ILE A 61 -3.82 2.14 -15.91
C ILE A 61 -4.02 1.36 -17.21
N GLY A 62 -3.47 0.16 -17.27
CA GLY A 62 -3.56 -0.76 -18.41
C GLY A 62 -4.50 -1.93 -18.17
N LEU A 63 -4.28 -3.02 -18.91
CA LEU A 63 -4.97 -4.29 -18.66
C LEU A 63 -4.54 -4.86 -17.31
N THR A 64 -5.38 -5.71 -16.69
CA THR A 64 -5.05 -6.36 -15.42
C THR A 64 -3.69 -7.06 -15.46
N LYS A 65 -3.34 -7.68 -16.59
CA LYS A 65 -2.03 -8.30 -16.80
C LYS A 65 -0.88 -7.29 -16.67
N ASP A 66 -0.99 -6.14 -17.31
CA ASP A 66 0.04 -5.10 -17.31
C ASP A 66 0.16 -4.45 -15.93
N ASN A 67 -0.99 -4.22 -15.27
CA ASN A 67 -1.04 -3.67 -13.92
C ASN A 67 -0.39 -4.62 -12.89
N LEU A 68 -0.61 -5.94 -13.01
CA LEU A 68 0.07 -6.95 -12.20
C LEU A 68 1.58 -6.94 -12.45
N GLY A 69 2.01 -6.83 -13.72
CA GLY A 69 3.43 -6.72 -14.07
C GLY A 69 4.09 -5.46 -13.48
N ALA A 70 3.39 -4.33 -13.51
CA ALA A 70 3.84 -3.09 -12.89
C ALA A 70 3.95 -3.22 -11.37
N ALA A 71 2.96 -3.82 -10.71
CA ALA A 71 2.98 -4.07 -9.27
C ALA A 71 4.16 -4.97 -8.88
N ILE A 72 4.33 -6.13 -9.54
CA ILE A 72 5.47 -7.04 -9.32
C ILE A 72 6.81 -6.30 -9.44
N SER A 73 6.96 -5.45 -10.47
CA SER A 73 8.20 -4.69 -10.68
C SER A 73 8.43 -3.67 -9.57
N GLY A 74 7.37 -2.96 -9.14
CA GLY A 74 7.41 -2.01 -8.03
C GLY A 74 7.81 -2.68 -6.72
N GLU A 75 7.07 -3.70 -6.30
CA GLU A 75 7.33 -4.47 -5.08
C GLU A 75 8.77 -5.01 -5.05
N SER A 76 9.23 -5.58 -6.18
CA SER A 76 10.60 -6.09 -6.33
C SER A 76 11.65 -4.99 -6.12
N TYR A 77 11.46 -3.82 -6.72
CA TYR A 77 12.34 -2.68 -6.51
C TYR A 77 12.36 -2.26 -5.03
N GLU A 78 11.19 -2.24 -4.37
CA GLU A 78 11.08 -1.84 -2.97
C GLU A 78 11.90 -2.75 -2.04
N PHE A 79 11.68 -4.07 -2.07
CA PHE A 79 12.37 -4.97 -1.13
C PHE A 79 13.79 -5.38 -1.56
N THR A 80 14.20 -5.16 -2.81
CA THR A 80 15.56 -5.50 -3.27
C THR A 80 16.51 -4.30 -3.33
N LYS A 81 15.98 -3.07 -3.42
CA LYS A 81 16.79 -1.85 -3.57
C LYS A 81 16.42 -0.77 -2.57
N MET A 82 15.16 -0.31 -2.58
CA MET A 82 14.77 0.88 -1.84
C MET A 82 14.85 0.69 -0.32
N TYR A 83 14.07 -0.24 0.22
CA TYR A 83 14.04 -0.46 1.67
C TYR A 83 15.36 -0.97 2.23
N PRO A 84 16.13 -1.87 1.58
CA PRO A 84 17.46 -2.23 2.06
C PRO A 84 18.39 -1.01 2.24
N GLY A 85 18.40 -0.09 1.27
CA GLY A 85 19.19 1.15 1.38
C GLY A 85 18.68 2.08 2.49
N PHE A 86 17.37 2.23 2.63
CA PHE A 86 16.77 3.04 3.70
C PHE A 86 17.01 2.45 5.10
N ILE A 87 17.00 1.13 5.20
CA ILE A 87 17.32 0.38 6.42
C ILE A 87 18.77 0.64 6.84
N GLU A 88 19.72 0.50 5.91
CA GLU A 88 21.15 0.74 6.17
C GLU A 88 21.41 2.20 6.61
N GLN A 89 20.76 3.16 5.94
CA GLN A 89 20.85 4.56 6.31
C GLN A 89 20.25 4.81 7.71
N ALA A 90 19.07 4.26 8.01
CA ALA A 90 18.43 4.40 9.32
C ALA A 90 19.28 3.77 10.45
N GLU A 91 19.99 2.68 10.18
CA GLU A 91 20.95 2.08 11.12
C GLU A 91 22.16 2.99 11.34
N THR A 92 22.72 3.55 10.27
CA THR A 92 23.84 4.51 10.33
C THR A 92 23.50 5.75 11.16
N GLU A 93 22.28 6.27 10.98
CA GLU A 93 21.75 7.42 11.70
C GLU A 93 21.25 7.08 13.12
N ASN A 94 21.29 5.81 13.54
CA ASN A 94 20.70 5.30 14.78
C ASN A 94 19.20 5.62 14.94
N ASN A 95 18.49 5.80 13.81
CA ASN A 95 17.05 6.04 13.79
C ASN A 95 16.27 4.72 13.86
N LYS A 96 16.13 4.21 15.09
CA LYS A 96 15.46 2.92 15.36
C LYS A 96 14.01 2.88 14.87
N GLN A 97 13.29 4.00 14.91
CA GLN A 97 11.88 4.04 14.51
C GLN A 97 11.74 3.88 12.99
N ALA A 98 12.52 4.63 12.21
CA ALA A 98 12.57 4.48 10.77
C ALA A 98 13.01 3.07 10.37
N ARG A 99 14.05 2.53 11.04
CA ARG A 99 14.54 1.18 10.80
C ARG A 99 13.46 0.10 10.98
N VAL A 100 12.65 0.21 12.03
CA VAL A 100 11.53 -0.73 12.27
C VAL A 100 10.47 -0.56 11.19
N SER A 101 10.09 0.68 10.87
CA SER A 101 9.08 0.97 9.84
C SER A 101 9.47 0.40 8.48
N PHE A 102 10.70 0.67 8.02
CA PHE A 102 11.23 0.12 6.77
C PHE A 102 11.39 -1.39 6.82
N GLY A 103 11.79 -1.94 7.97
CA GLY A 103 11.90 -3.39 8.17
C GLY A 103 10.56 -4.10 7.97
N TYR A 104 9.47 -3.54 8.50
CA TYR A 104 8.14 -4.09 8.29
C TYR A 104 7.73 -4.05 6.82
N ALA A 105 7.85 -2.89 6.17
CA ALA A 105 7.50 -2.77 4.76
C ALA A 105 8.33 -3.73 3.88
N ASN A 106 9.65 -3.80 4.08
CA ASN A 106 10.53 -4.70 3.35
C ASN A 106 10.14 -6.18 3.43
N GLU A 107 9.70 -6.66 4.60
CA GLU A 107 9.24 -8.04 4.73
C GLU A 107 7.86 -8.26 4.08
N VAL A 108 6.99 -7.25 4.11
CA VAL A 108 5.65 -7.32 3.54
C VAL A 108 5.65 -7.22 2.02
N GLU A 109 6.51 -6.39 1.42
CA GLU A 109 6.57 -6.25 -0.04
C GLU A 109 7.04 -7.55 -0.73
N LYS A 110 7.82 -8.38 -0.04
CA LYS A 110 8.13 -9.75 -0.52
C LYS A 110 6.86 -10.61 -0.64
N ILE A 111 5.92 -10.43 0.28
CA ILE A 111 4.65 -11.14 0.30
C ILE A 111 3.74 -10.61 -0.81
N HIS A 112 3.62 -9.28 -0.95
CA HIS A 112 2.87 -8.67 -2.06
C HIS A 112 3.39 -9.12 -3.42
N HIS A 113 4.71 -9.09 -3.62
CA HIS A 113 5.34 -9.61 -4.82
C HIS A 113 4.94 -11.06 -5.12
N GLY A 114 5.00 -11.94 -4.12
CA GLY A 114 4.58 -13.34 -4.27
C GLY A 114 3.09 -13.51 -4.59
N LEU A 115 2.22 -12.71 -3.97
CA LEU A 115 0.77 -12.71 -4.23
C LEU A 115 0.47 -12.25 -5.67
N TYR A 116 1.10 -11.17 -6.14
CA TYR A 116 0.91 -10.68 -7.51
C TYR A 116 1.50 -11.65 -8.55
N GLN A 117 2.66 -12.27 -8.29
CA GLN A 117 3.21 -13.30 -9.18
C GLN A 117 2.26 -14.49 -9.32
N LYS A 118 1.66 -14.95 -8.22
CA LYS A 118 0.66 -16.03 -8.24
C LYS A 118 -0.58 -15.61 -9.03
N ALA A 119 -1.07 -14.38 -8.83
CA ALA A 119 -2.21 -13.85 -9.55
C ALA A 119 -1.95 -13.73 -11.06
N LEU A 120 -0.76 -13.25 -11.45
CA LEU A 120 -0.35 -13.14 -12.85
C LEU A 120 -0.25 -14.52 -13.50
N GLY A 121 0.41 -15.49 -12.86
CA GLY A 121 0.53 -16.85 -13.38
C GLY A 121 -0.83 -17.54 -13.55
N ALA A 122 -1.76 -17.33 -12.62
CA ALA A 122 -3.12 -17.84 -12.74
C ALA A 122 -3.87 -17.19 -13.93
N LEU A 123 -3.76 -15.87 -14.08
CA LEU A 123 -4.37 -15.13 -15.19
C LEU A 123 -3.84 -15.60 -16.55
N GLU A 124 -2.53 -15.81 -16.68
CA GLU A 124 -1.89 -16.24 -17.94
C GLU A 124 -2.25 -17.68 -18.34
N THR A 125 -2.49 -18.54 -17.36
CA THR A 125 -2.85 -19.95 -17.59
C THR A 125 -4.37 -20.18 -17.65
N GLY A 126 -5.17 -19.14 -17.42
CA GLY A 126 -6.63 -19.25 -17.30
C GLY A 126 -7.07 -20.03 -16.05
N GLN A 127 -6.18 -20.22 -15.07
CA GLN A 127 -6.50 -20.84 -13.80
C GLN A 127 -7.39 -19.91 -12.99
N GLN A 128 -8.53 -20.41 -12.52
CA GLN A 128 -9.39 -19.67 -11.61
C GLN A 128 -8.69 -19.48 -10.26
N LEU A 129 -8.60 -18.22 -9.82
CA LEU A 129 -8.16 -17.90 -8.46
C LEU A 129 -9.21 -18.37 -7.46
N LYS A 130 -8.75 -18.84 -6.30
CA LYS A 130 -9.63 -19.17 -5.20
C LYS A 130 -10.32 -17.88 -4.72
N ASP A 131 -11.64 -17.95 -4.59
CA ASP A 131 -12.43 -16.88 -3.99
C ASP A 131 -12.25 -16.94 -2.48
N GLU A 132 -11.35 -16.11 -1.95
CA GLU A 132 -11.06 -16.03 -0.52
C GLU A 132 -10.72 -14.59 -0.12
N PRO A 133 -11.09 -14.17 1.11
CA PRO A 133 -10.81 -12.82 1.59
C PRO A 133 -9.32 -12.58 1.82
N TYR A 134 -8.92 -11.31 1.81
CA TYR A 134 -7.60 -10.89 2.24
C TYR A 134 -7.68 -10.19 3.60
N PHE A 135 -6.69 -10.43 4.45
CA PHE A 135 -6.54 -9.80 5.75
C PHE A 135 -5.22 -9.05 5.83
N VAL A 136 -5.27 -7.81 6.36
CA VAL A 136 -4.10 -6.95 6.50
C VAL A 136 -3.84 -6.66 7.98
N CYS A 137 -2.62 -6.95 8.43
CA CYS A 137 -2.18 -6.61 9.78
C CYS A 137 -2.08 -5.09 9.95
N GLN A 138 -2.91 -4.51 10.82
CA GLN A 138 -2.97 -3.06 11.09
C GLN A 138 -1.78 -2.53 11.92
N VAL A 139 -0.72 -3.34 12.10
CA VAL A 139 0.52 -2.95 12.78
C VAL A 139 1.67 -2.85 11.80
N CYS A 140 1.85 -3.84 10.92
CA CYS A 140 3.00 -3.91 10.03
C CYS A 140 2.64 -4.04 8.54
N GLY A 141 1.35 -4.12 8.19
CA GLY A 141 0.90 -4.25 6.80
C GLY A 141 0.83 -5.68 6.25
N ASN A 142 1.24 -6.71 7.01
CA ASN A 142 1.27 -8.08 6.51
C ASN A 142 -0.07 -8.54 5.91
N THR A 143 -0.05 -8.94 4.65
CA THR A 143 -1.21 -9.35 3.86
C THR A 143 -1.29 -10.87 3.76
N VAL A 144 -2.43 -11.44 4.13
CA VAL A 144 -2.67 -12.89 4.08
C VAL A 144 -3.99 -13.21 3.40
N ALA A 145 -4.01 -14.26 2.57
CA ALA A 145 -5.23 -14.76 1.93
C ALA A 145 -5.90 -15.83 2.80
N GLY A 146 -7.23 -15.91 2.74
CA GLY A 146 -8.02 -16.94 3.39
C GLY A 146 -8.30 -16.65 4.86
N GLU A 147 -7.34 -16.91 5.76
CA GLU A 147 -7.54 -16.71 7.20
C GLU A 147 -6.36 -15.96 7.84
N ALA A 148 -6.67 -15.00 8.72
CA ALA A 148 -5.66 -14.35 9.54
C ALA A 148 -5.03 -15.35 10.52
N PRO A 149 -3.69 -15.36 10.72
CA PRO A 149 -3.04 -16.26 11.68
C PRO A 149 -3.26 -15.78 13.13
N ASP A 150 -3.04 -16.67 14.11
CA ASP A 150 -3.14 -16.32 15.53
C ASP A 150 -2.14 -15.24 15.95
N ARG A 151 -0.95 -15.27 15.36
CA ARG A 151 0.07 -14.23 15.46
C ARG A 151 0.61 -13.87 14.08
N CYS A 152 0.79 -12.58 13.85
CA CYS A 152 1.41 -12.06 12.63
C CYS A 152 2.85 -12.56 12.53
N PRO A 153 3.26 -13.24 11.44
CA PRO A 153 4.61 -13.75 11.29
C PRO A 153 5.67 -12.65 11.15
N VAL A 154 5.27 -11.42 10.80
CA VAL A 154 6.19 -10.28 10.61
C VAL A 154 6.43 -9.53 11.93
N CYS A 155 5.37 -9.15 12.65
CA CYS A 155 5.50 -8.30 13.85
C CYS A 155 5.00 -8.94 15.16
N GLY A 156 4.48 -10.17 15.12
CA GLY A 156 3.98 -10.88 16.30
C GLY A 156 2.63 -10.39 16.86
N ALA A 157 2.00 -9.40 16.22
CA ALA A 157 0.68 -8.87 16.61
C ALA A 157 -0.40 -9.97 16.60
N PRO A 158 -1.37 -9.94 17.53
CA PRO A 158 -2.41 -10.97 17.60
C PRO A 158 -3.38 -10.88 16.43
N ARG A 159 -4.13 -11.97 16.18
CA ARG A 159 -5.18 -12.07 15.16
C ARG A 159 -6.16 -10.90 15.14
N SER A 160 -6.51 -10.34 16.30
CA SER A 160 -7.41 -9.18 16.44
C SER A 160 -6.88 -7.89 15.82
N LYS A 161 -5.61 -7.84 15.41
CA LYS A 161 -5.02 -6.72 14.67
C LYS A 161 -5.08 -6.91 13.16
N PHE A 162 -5.63 -8.01 12.65
CA PHE A 162 -5.91 -8.16 11.23
C PHE A 162 -7.29 -7.60 10.90
N LYS A 163 -7.36 -6.85 9.81
CA LYS A 163 -8.61 -6.34 9.24
C LYS A 163 -8.83 -7.04 7.91
N GLN A 164 -10.03 -7.60 7.71
CA GLN A 164 -10.46 -8.08 6.39
C GLN A 164 -10.62 -6.89 5.44
N VAL A 165 -10.12 -7.02 4.22
CA VAL A 165 -10.25 -6.02 3.16
C VAL A 165 -11.21 -6.57 2.10
N GLU A 166 -12.18 -5.74 1.70
CA GLU A 166 -13.18 -6.01 0.65
C GLU A 166 -13.15 -4.87 -0.38
#